data_AF-A0A7R9YDU6-F1
#
_entry.id   AF-A0A7R9YDU6-F1
#
_cell.length_a   1.000
_cell.length_b   1.000
_cell.length_c   1.000
_cell.angle_alpha   90.00
_cell.angle_beta   90.00
_cell.angle_gamma   90.00
#
_symmetry.space_group_name_H-M   'P 1'
#
loop_
_entity.id
_entity.type
_entity.pdbx_description
1 polymer ?
#
loop_
_entity_poly.entity_id
_entity_poly.type
_entity_poly.pdbx_seq_one_letter_code
_entity_poly.pdbx_strand_id
1 'polypeptide(L)'
;SGPDFMRTTKEVLEDECGITGDGKLRTLGGLLTYLFGDYGVPPERSPFFIQACLDDHYDGGAFFPKGGSKMVAKTMVACIQRRGGHVYVRAPVSQVLVEKDAAGKFLA
;
A
#
# COMPACT_ATOMS: atom_id res chain seq x y z
N SER A 1 -13.21 19.46 7.64
CA SER A 1 -13.19 18.90 6.28
C SER A 1 -11.74 18.83 5.83
N GLY A 2 -11.20 17.63 5.60
CA GLY A 2 -9.88 17.48 4.98
C GLY A 2 -9.93 17.94 3.51
N PRO A 3 -8.78 18.01 2.83
CA PRO A 3 -8.78 18.28 1.40
C PRO A 3 -9.58 17.19 0.66
N ASP A 4 -10.28 17.59 -0.39
CA ASP A 4 -11.26 16.77 -1.14
C ASP A 4 -10.71 15.39 -1.57
N PHE A 5 -9.39 15.30 -1.83
CA PHE A 5 -8.74 14.04 -2.18
C PHE A 5 -8.68 13.00 -1.05
N MET A 6 -8.90 13.39 0.20
CA MET A 6 -8.89 12.47 1.36
C MET A 6 -10.27 11.88 1.66
N ARG A 7 -11.30 12.18 0.86
CA ARG A 7 -12.60 11.51 0.96
C ARG A 7 -12.43 10.00 0.85
N THR A 8 -13.13 9.29 1.72
CA THR A 8 -13.05 7.84 1.77
C THR A 8 -13.67 7.22 0.52
N THR A 9 -13.25 6.01 0.20
CA THR A 9 -13.81 5.26 -0.94
C THR A 9 -15.31 5.08 -0.78
N LYS A 10 -15.78 4.80 0.44
CA LYS A 10 -17.21 4.70 0.74
C LYS A 10 -17.98 6.00 0.47
N GLU A 11 -17.50 7.14 1.00
CA GLU A 11 -18.15 8.44 0.78
C GLU A 11 -18.29 8.77 -0.71
N VAL A 12 -17.25 8.51 -1.51
CA VAL A 12 -17.32 8.75 -2.96
C VAL A 12 -18.34 7.84 -3.64
N LEU A 13 -18.38 6.54 -3.30
CA LEU A 13 -19.35 5.61 -3.87
C LEU A 13 -20.80 5.97 -3.49
N GLU A 14 -21.02 6.42 -2.25
CA GLU A 14 -22.33 6.81 -1.76
C GLU A 14 -22.80 8.15 -2.36
N ASP A 15 -21.97 9.19 -2.27
CA ASP A 15 -22.32 10.56 -2.63
C ASP A 15 -22.34 10.78 -4.15
N GLU A 16 -21.35 10.25 -4.88
CA GLU A 16 -21.17 10.54 -6.31
C GLU A 16 -21.78 9.45 -7.20
N CYS A 17 -21.76 8.20 -6.75
CA CYS A 17 -22.24 7.06 -7.54
C CYS A 17 -23.61 6.52 -7.09
N GLY A 18 -24.17 7.04 -5.99
CA GLY A 18 -25.45 6.60 -5.45
C GLY A 18 -25.47 5.15 -4.95
N ILE A 19 -24.29 4.55 -4.71
CA ILE A 19 -24.15 3.17 -4.22
C ILE A 19 -24.37 3.18 -2.72
N THR A 20 -25.64 3.27 -2.34
CA THR A 20 -26.09 3.46 -0.96
C THR A 20 -27.01 2.31 -0.51
N GLY A 21 -27.15 2.15 0.80
CA GLY A 21 -28.13 1.25 1.40
C GLY A 21 -27.76 -0.22 1.33
N ASP A 22 -28.77 -1.09 1.34
CA ASP A 22 -28.64 -2.54 1.53
C ASP A 22 -28.89 -3.36 0.26
N GLY A 23 -28.64 -4.67 0.36
CA GLY A 23 -28.90 -5.61 -0.72
C GLY A 23 -27.91 -5.47 -1.87
N LYS A 24 -28.43 -5.32 -3.10
CA LYS A 24 -27.61 -5.36 -4.33
C LYS A 24 -26.59 -4.23 -4.42
N LEU A 25 -26.94 -3.01 -3.98
CA LEU A 25 -26.02 -1.87 -4.01
C LEU A 25 -24.86 -2.07 -3.03
N ARG A 26 -25.14 -2.58 -1.82
CA ARG A 26 -24.08 -2.98 -0.87
C ARG A 26 -23.16 -4.06 -1.45
N THR A 27 -23.72 -5.08 -2.11
CA THR A 27 -22.91 -6.10 -2.78
C THR A 27 -22.05 -5.50 -3.89
N LEU A 28 -22.60 -4.58 -4.70
CA LEU A 28 -21.84 -3.88 -5.74
C LEU A 28 -20.70 -3.04 -5.15
N GLY A 29 -20.95 -2.30 -4.07
CA GLY A 29 -19.91 -1.54 -3.37
C GLY A 29 -18.78 -2.44 -2.87
N GLY A 30 -19.10 -3.61 -2.32
CA GLY A 30 -18.09 -4.60 -1.94
C GLY A 30 -17.29 -5.15 -3.12
N LEU A 31 -17.94 -5.38 -4.27
CA LEU A 31 -17.27 -5.83 -5.49
C LEU A 31 -16.34 -4.76 -6.07
N LEU A 32 -16.76 -3.50 -6.06
CA LEU A 32 -15.96 -2.37 -6.57
C LEU A 32 -14.76 -2.03 -5.67
N THR A 33 -14.75 -2.53 -4.43
CA THR A 33 -13.71 -2.20 -3.45
C THR A 33 -12.91 -3.41 -3.00
N TYR A 34 -13.04 -4.55 -3.67
CA TYR A 34 -12.42 -5.82 -3.25
C TYR A 34 -10.89 -5.74 -3.08
N LEU A 35 -10.25 -4.79 -3.78
CA LEU A 35 -8.82 -4.56 -3.76
C LEU A 35 -8.31 -3.90 -2.47
N PHE A 36 -9.19 -3.57 -1.51
CA PHE A 36 -8.78 -2.98 -0.23
C PHE A 36 -7.73 -3.82 0.52
N GLY A 37 -7.66 -5.12 0.25
CA GLY A 37 -6.65 -6.03 0.80
C GLY A 37 -5.21 -5.69 0.40
N ASP A 38 -4.98 -5.05 -0.75
CA ASP A 38 -3.65 -4.73 -1.25
C ASP A 38 -2.99 -3.57 -0.47
N TYR A 39 -3.81 -2.67 0.09
CA TYR A 39 -3.34 -1.55 0.92
C TYR A 39 -3.77 -1.65 2.39
N GLY A 40 -4.50 -2.69 2.77
CA GLY A 40 -4.74 -3.09 4.16
C GLY A 40 -5.68 -2.20 4.98
N VAL A 41 -6.47 -1.35 4.32
CA VAL A 41 -7.41 -0.42 4.98
C VAL A 41 -8.78 -0.56 4.33
N PRO A 42 -9.89 -0.67 5.08
CA PRO A 42 -11.21 -0.86 4.47
C PRO A 42 -11.75 0.44 3.81
N PRO A 43 -12.75 0.35 2.92
CA PRO A 43 -13.26 1.47 2.12
C PRO A 43 -13.80 2.67 2.91
N GLU A 44 -14.24 2.44 4.16
CA GLU A 44 -14.69 3.48 5.11
C GLU A 44 -13.54 4.34 5.65
N ARG A 45 -12.29 3.94 5.41
CA ARG A 45 -11.09 4.55 6.00
C ARG A 45 -10.00 4.84 4.99
N SER A 46 -10.07 4.25 3.79
CA SER A 46 -9.11 4.50 2.73
C SER A 46 -9.56 5.66 1.84
N PRO A 47 -8.67 6.62 1.53
CA PRO A 47 -8.95 7.63 0.52
C PRO A 47 -9.29 7.01 -0.83
N PHE A 48 -10.29 7.53 -1.54
CA PHE A 48 -10.68 7.05 -2.87
C PHE A 48 -9.52 7.05 -3.88
N PHE A 49 -8.60 8.01 -3.79
CA PHE A 49 -7.46 8.07 -4.71
C PHE A 49 -6.55 6.83 -4.63
N ILE A 50 -6.45 6.16 -3.46
CA ILE A 50 -5.67 4.92 -3.33
C ILE A 50 -6.34 3.78 -4.10
N GLN A 51 -7.66 3.65 -3.98
CA GLN A 51 -8.45 2.69 -4.75
C GLN A 51 -8.29 2.95 -6.27
N ALA A 52 -8.47 4.20 -6.70
CA ALA A 52 -8.32 4.58 -8.10
C ALA A 52 -6.92 4.34 -8.66
N CYS A 53 -5.85 4.66 -7.91
CA CYS A 53 -4.47 4.36 -8.32
C CYS A 53 -4.21 2.86 -8.45
N LEU A 54 -4.84 2.04 -7.61
CA LEU A 54 -4.69 0.60 -7.68
C LEU A 54 -5.46 -0.01 -8.85
N ASP A 55 -6.67 0.48 -9.12
CA ASP A 55 -7.43 0.10 -10.32
C ASP A 55 -6.64 0.45 -11.60
N ASP A 56 -6.09 1.67 -11.68
CA ASP A 56 -5.21 2.11 -12.78
C ASP A 56 -3.96 1.24 -12.91
N HIS A 57 -3.33 0.86 -11.79
CA HIS A 57 -2.16 -0.03 -11.78
C HIS A 57 -2.44 -1.39 -12.46
N TYR A 58 -3.66 -1.90 -12.34
CA TYR A 58 -4.07 -3.18 -12.93
C TYR A 58 -4.71 -3.05 -14.32
N ASP A 59 -4.96 -1.85 -14.84
CA ASP A 59 -5.49 -1.65 -16.20
C ASP A 59 -4.54 -2.24 -17.26
N GLY A 60 -3.24 -2.20 -17.00
CA GLY A 60 -2.20 -2.86 -17.82
C GLY A 60 -2.06 -4.38 -17.60
N GLY A 61 -2.88 -4.98 -16.74
CA GLY A 61 -2.79 -6.38 -16.31
C GLY A 61 -1.82 -6.63 -15.17
N ALA A 62 -1.74 -7.89 -14.74
CA ALA A 62 -0.87 -8.34 -13.65
C ALA A 62 0.25 -9.26 -14.16
N PHE A 63 1.44 -9.18 -13.53
CA PHE A 63 2.60 -9.96 -13.93
C PHE A 63 3.12 -10.82 -12.78
N PHE A 64 3.45 -12.07 -13.07
CA PHE A 64 4.09 -12.96 -12.11
C PHE A 64 5.53 -13.26 -12.52
N PRO A 65 6.53 -13.09 -11.63
CA PRO A 65 7.93 -13.34 -11.98
C PRO A 65 8.18 -14.79 -12.37
N LYS A 66 8.86 -15.00 -13.52
CA LYS A 66 9.36 -16.32 -13.90
C LYS A 66 10.30 -16.86 -12.82
N GLY A 67 9.95 -18.00 -12.22
CA GLY A 67 10.69 -18.60 -11.10
C GLY A 67 10.11 -18.28 -9.71
N GLY A 68 8.97 -17.59 -9.64
CA GLY A 68 8.19 -17.34 -8.42
C GLY A 68 8.53 -16.02 -7.72
N SER A 69 7.72 -15.66 -6.71
CA SER A 69 7.83 -14.40 -5.95
C SER A 69 9.23 -14.16 -5.34
N LYS A 70 9.94 -15.23 -4.96
CA LYS A 70 11.33 -15.17 -4.46
C LYS A 70 12.30 -14.45 -5.40
N MET A 71 11.98 -14.36 -6.69
CA MET A 71 12.83 -13.70 -7.68
C MET A 71 12.92 -12.20 -7.46
N VAL A 72 11.91 -11.56 -6.87
CA VAL A 72 11.96 -10.14 -6.49
C VAL A 72 13.11 -9.92 -5.49
N ALA A 73 13.07 -10.63 -4.35
CA ALA A 73 14.12 -10.55 -3.33
C ALA A 73 15.50 -10.95 -3.87
N LYS A 74 15.58 -12.05 -4.65
CA LYS A 74 16.85 -12.54 -5.21
C LYS A 74 17.52 -11.50 -6.12
N THR A 75 16.75 -10.86 -7.01
CA THR A 75 17.27 -9.83 -7.91
C THR A 75 17.70 -8.57 -7.16
N MET A 76 16.96 -8.16 -6.12
CA MET A 76 17.35 -7.04 -5.25
C MET A 76 18.67 -7.32 -4.52
N VAL A 77 18.83 -8.52 -3.93
CA VAL A 77 20.07 -8.93 -3.25
C VAL A 77 21.27 -8.86 -4.20
N ALA A 78 21.12 -9.38 -5.42
CA ALA A 78 22.18 -9.33 -6.42
C ALA A 78 22.56 -7.88 -6.80
N CYS A 79 21.58 -6.98 -6.90
CA CYS A 79 21.82 -5.56 -7.17
C CYS A 79 22.63 -4.88 -6.05
N ILE A 80 22.25 -5.13 -4.79
CA ILE A 80 22.95 -4.60 -3.60
C ILE A 80 24.40 -5.08 -3.58
N GLN A 81 24.63 -6.39 -3.72
CA GLN A 81 25.97 -6.99 -3.68
C GLN A 81 26.88 -6.49 -4.81
N ARG A 82 26.34 -6.34 -6.03
CA ARG A 82 27.08 -5.78 -7.17
C ARG A 82 27.53 -4.34 -6.96
N ARG A 83 26.86 -3.59 -6.07
CA ARG A 83 27.22 -2.21 -5.70
C ARG A 83 28.10 -2.14 -4.45
N GLY A 84 28.63 -3.27 -3.99
CA GLY A 84 29.49 -3.37 -2.80
C GLY A 84 28.73 -3.39 -1.47
N GLY A 85 27.40 -3.46 -1.48
CA GLY A 85 26.59 -3.61 -0.28
C GLY A 85 26.55 -5.06 0.22
N HIS A 86 26.11 -5.23 1.48
CA HIS A 86 25.95 -6.54 2.11
C HIS A 86 24.49 -6.79 2.51
N VAL A 87 24.04 -8.04 2.41
CA VAL A 87 22.72 -8.47 2.86
C VAL A 87 22.89 -9.61 3.86
N TYR A 88 22.43 -9.39 5.09
CA TYR A 88 22.52 -10.36 6.17
C TYR A 88 21.14 -10.97 6.43
N VAL A 89 21.10 -12.28 6.63
CA VAL A 89 19.91 -13.03 7.06
C VAL A 89 20.20 -13.68 8.41
N ARG A 90 19.15 -13.97 9.20
CA ARG A 90 19.31 -14.51 10.56
C ARG A 90 20.18 -13.63 11.47
N ALA A 91 20.18 -12.33 11.23
CA ALA A 91 20.91 -11.33 12.00
C ALA A 91 19.91 -10.49 12.82
N PRO A 92 19.50 -10.95 14.02
CA PRO A 92 18.59 -10.17 14.86
C PRO A 92 19.26 -8.85 15.26
N VAL A 93 18.54 -7.74 15.10
CA VAL A 93 18.99 -6.40 15.53
C VAL A 93 18.73 -6.26 17.03
N SER A 94 19.77 -6.02 17.82
CA SER A 94 19.66 -5.87 19.29
C SER A 94 19.27 -4.45 19.72
N GLN A 95 19.79 -3.44 19.01
CA GLN A 95 19.55 -2.03 19.31
C GLN A 95 19.69 -1.19 18.05
N VAL A 96 18.88 -0.13 17.96
CA VAL A 96 19.06 0.94 16.99
C VAL A 96 19.65 2.12 17.75
N LEU A 97 20.88 2.52 17.39
CA LEU A 97 21.54 3.66 18.00
C LEU A 97 20.91 4.94 17.45
N VAL A 98 20.47 5.83 18.34
CA VAL A 98 19.88 7.12 17.98
C VAL A 98 20.67 8.24 18.66
N GLU A 99 21.14 9.19 17.87
CA GLU A 99 21.78 10.40 18.38
C GLU A 99 20.77 11.54 18.44
N LYS A 100 20.89 12.37 19.47
CA LYS A 100 20.09 13.59 19.60
C LYS A 100 20.97 14.79 19.30
N ASP A 101 20.42 15.76 18.59
CA ASP A 101 21.05 17.07 18.50
C ASP A 101 21.03 17.77 19.88
N ALA A 102 21.70 18.93 19.97
CA ALA A 102 21.75 19.73 21.19
C ALA A 102 20.37 20.22 21.68
N ALA A 103 19.35 20.19 20.80
CA ALA A 103 17.96 20.53 21.13
C ALA A 103 17.12 19.30 21.51
N GLY A 104 17.72 18.10 21.58
CA GLY A 104 17.07 16.86 21.98
C GLY A 104 16.28 16.16 20.88
N LYS A 105 16.39 16.61 19.62
CA LYS A 105 15.73 16.00 18.46
C LYS A 105 16.58 14.85 17.93
N PHE A 106 15.95 13.73 17.60
CA PHE A 106 16.65 12.62 16.95
C PHE A 106 17.19 13.07 15.60
N LEU A 107 18.48 12.85 15.38
CA LEU A 107 19.12 13.00 14.08
C LEU A 107 18.63 11.84 13.20
N ALA A 108 18.01 12.17 12.07
CA ALA A 108 17.54 11.23 11.06
C ALA A 108 18.62 10.99 10.01
#